data_AF-A0A9W7GC78-F1
#
_entry.id   AF-A0A9W7GC78-F1
#
_cell.length_a   1.000
_cell.length_b   1.000
_cell.length_c   1.000
_cell.angle_alpha   90.00
_cell.angle_beta   90.00
_cell.angle_gamma   90.00
#
_symmetry.space_group_name_H-M   'P 1'
#
loop_
_entity.id
_entity.type
_entity.pdbx_description
1 polymer ?
#
loop_
_entity_poly.entity_id
_entity_poly.type
_entity_poly.pdbx_seq_one_letter_code
_entity_poly.pdbx_strand_id
1 'polypeptide(L)'
;MSALEATNEELQGKMEEMYEFLVASGVPETSIEELKELVVADKIFEALLIIEDYTTCLPYMDTPTLIVMLSDGWEIFAKRAQQVMSKAISAIAKIVADGNKAAEGAQEKAEEYKKQCEGAMTRTYVKLYKMRVLRKMWEQKVNGGKGEDGGKEGEEKDAAVEAA
;
A
#
# COMPACT_ATOMS: atom_id res chain seq x y z
N MET A 1 -0.97 15.84 -19.76
CA MET A 1 -1.16 14.86 -18.68
C MET A 1 -0.60 15.43 -17.39
N SER A 2 -1.45 15.66 -16.38
CA SER A 2 -1.02 16.11 -15.05
C SER A 2 -0.38 14.97 -14.26
N ALA A 3 0.43 15.28 -13.22
CA ALA A 3 1.04 14.25 -12.37
C ALA A 3 0.02 13.33 -11.69
N LEU A 4 -1.19 13.85 -11.42
CA LEU A 4 -2.30 13.08 -10.86
C LEU A 4 -2.92 12.15 -11.90
N GLU A 5 -3.09 12.61 -13.15
CA GLU A 5 -3.56 11.75 -14.25
C GLU A 5 -2.61 10.57 -14.47
N ALA A 6 -1.30 10.83 -14.54
CA ALA A 6 -0.30 9.77 -14.69
C ALA A 6 -0.33 8.76 -13.53
N THR A 7 -0.54 9.23 -12.30
CA THR A 7 -0.62 8.36 -11.12
C THR A 7 -1.93 7.56 -11.10
N ASN A 8 -3.04 8.13 -11.60
CA ASN A 8 -4.30 7.40 -11.76
C ASN A 8 -4.19 6.31 -12.85
N GLU A 9 -3.52 6.59 -13.96
CA GLU A 9 -3.26 5.60 -15.01
C GLU A 9 -2.36 4.46 -14.50
N GLU A 10 -1.29 4.80 -13.78
CA GLU A 10 -0.41 3.82 -13.11
C GLU A 10 -1.19 2.94 -12.12
N LEU A 11 -2.09 3.54 -11.34
CA LEU A 11 -2.92 2.82 -10.38
C LEU A 11 -3.93 1.90 -11.08
N GLN A 12 -4.59 2.38 -12.14
CA GLN A 12 -5.54 1.59 -12.91
C GLN A 12 -4.87 0.35 -13.51
N GLY A 13 -3.69 0.52 -14.13
CA GLY A 13 -2.92 -0.62 -14.66
C GLY A 13 -2.55 -1.63 -13.58
N LYS A 14 -2.14 -1.17 -12.39
CA LYS A 14 -1.85 -2.06 -11.26
C LYS A 14 -3.10 -2.78 -10.72
N MET A 15 -4.28 -2.15 -10.76
CA MET A 15 -5.55 -2.81 -10.43
C MET A 15 -5.89 -3.90 -11.43
N GLU A 16 -5.70 -3.64 -12.73
CA GLU A 16 -5.90 -4.62 -13.80
C GLU A 16 -4.98 -5.84 -13.64
N GLU A 17 -3.69 -5.62 -13.36
CA GLU A 17 -2.73 -6.70 -13.04
C GLU A 17 -3.22 -7.57 -11.86
N MET A 18 -3.73 -6.95 -10.80
CA MET A 18 -4.28 -7.68 -9.65
C MET A 18 -5.52 -8.48 -10.03
N TYR A 19 -6.42 -7.93 -10.86
CA TYR A 19 -7.60 -8.66 -11.31
C TYR A 19 -7.24 -9.89 -12.13
N GLU A 20 -6.32 -9.75 -13.08
CA GLU A 20 -5.82 -10.88 -13.88
C GLU A 20 -5.22 -11.97 -13.00
N PHE A 21 -4.42 -11.59 -12.00
CA PHE A 21 -3.85 -12.52 -11.03
C PHE A 21 -4.93 -13.24 -10.21
N LEU A 22 -5.95 -12.51 -9.73
CA LEU A 22 -7.03 -13.09 -8.92
C LEU A 22 -7.87 -14.08 -9.74
N VAL A 23 -8.20 -13.76 -11.00
CA VAL A 23 -8.88 -14.69 -11.93
C VAL A 23 -8.04 -15.93 -12.15
N ALA A 24 -6.74 -15.77 -12.43
CA ALA A 24 -5.81 -16.89 -12.61
C ALA A 24 -5.68 -17.77 -11.35
N SER A 25 -5.88 -17.17 -10.16
CA SER A 25 -5.89 -17.85 -8.86
C SER A 25 -7.25 -18.48 -8.51
N GLY A 26 -8.25 -18.40 -9.40
CA GLY A 26 -9.56 -19.02 -9.23
C GLY A 26 -10.60 -18.17 -8.51
N VAL A 27 -10.38 -16.86 -8.34
CA VAL A 27 -11.43 -15.94 -7.87
C VAL A 27 -12.50 -15.81 -8.96
N PRO A 28 -13.80 -15.97 -8.63
CA PRO A 28 -14.87 -15.85 -9.61
C PRO A 28 -14.90 -14.46 -10.27
N GLU A 29 -15.14 -14.42 -11.58
CA GLU A 29 -15.24 -13.16 -12.33
C GLU A 29 -16.29 -12.20 -11.74
N THR A 30 -17.38 -12.72 -11.16
CA THR A 30 -18.39 -11.89 -10.48
C THR A 30 -17.80 -11.06 -9.34
N SER A 31 -16.87 -11.63 -8.56
CA SER A 31 -16.18 -10.89 -7.49
C SER A 31 -15.20 -9.86 -8.06
N ILE A 32 -14.65 -10.09 -9.25
CA ILE A 32 -13.80 -9.13 -9.94
C ILE A 32 -14.61 -7.94 -10.47
N GLU A 33 -15.81 -8.19 -10.99
CA GLU A 33 -16.72 -7.11 -11.41
C GLU A 33 -17.12 -6.22 -10.23
N GLU A 34 -17.42 -6.78 -9.06
CA GLU A 34 -17.68 -6.01 -7.84
C GLU A 34 -16.48 -5.12 -7.45
N LEU A 35 -15.24 -5.61 -7.61
CA LEU A 35 -14.04 -4.81 -7.37
C LEU A 35 -13.88 -3.67 -8.39
N LYS A 36 -14.19 -3.91 -9.67
CA LYS A 36 -14.15 -2.88 -10.71
C LYS A 36 -15.18 -1.79 -10.44
N GLU A 37 -16.38 -2.16 -10.02
CA GLU A 37 -17.43 -1.20 -9.63
C GLU A 37 -16.96 -0.27 -8.51
N LEU A 38 -16.23 -0.80 -7.52
CA LEU A 38 -15.62 0.02 -6.46
C LEU A 38 -14.59 1.01 -7.02
N VAL A 39 -13.71 0.58 -7.93
CA VAL A 39 -12.70 1.46 -8.53
C VAL A 39 -13.36 2.56 -9.38
N VAL A 40 -14.37 2.22 -10.18
CA VAL A 40 -15.17 3.20 -10.95
C VAL A 40 -15.85 4.22 -10.03
N ALA A 41 -16.29 3.79 -8.84
CA ALA A 41 -16.86 4.66 -7.82
C ALA A 41 -15.83 5.44 -6.97
N ASP A 42 -14.54 5.43 -7.34
CA ASP A 42 -13.41 6.02 -6.60
C ASP A 42 -13.23 5.46 -5.17
N LYS A 43 -13.71 4.23 -4.93
CA LYS A 43 -13.57 3.47 -3.68
C LYS A 43 -12.38 2.51 -3.73
N ILE A 44 -11.24 3.03 -4.19
CA ILE A 44 -10.03 2.22 -4.43
C ILE A 44 -9.45 1.70 -3.11
N PHE A 45 -9.59 2.47 -2.02
CA PHE A 45 -9.17 2.02 -0.69
C PHE A 45 -9.89 0.74 -0.29
N GLU A 46 -11.22 0.68 -0.44
CA GLU A 46 -12.05 -0.48 -0.15
C GLU A 46 -11.71 -1.65 -1.08
N ALA A 47 -11.50 -1.40 -2.38
CA ALA A 47 -11.09 -2.44 -3.31
C ALA A 47 -9.76 -3.10 -2.89
N LEU A 48 -8.75 -2.30 -2.52
CA LEU A 48 -7.46 -2.82 -2.04
C LEU A 48 -7.59 -3.63 -0.74
N LEU A 49 -8.53 -3.28 0.15
CA LEU A 49 -8.81 -4.06 1.35
C LEU A 49 -9.41 -5.43 1.04
N ILE A 50 -10.38 -5.49 0.11
CA ILE A 50 -11.00 -6.76 -0.28
C ILE A 50 -9.95 -7.66 -0.96
N ILE A 51 -9.08 -7.08 -1.80
CA ILE A 51 -7.98 -7.83 -2.41
C ILE A 51 -7.01 -8.35 -1.35
N GLU A 52 -6.70 -7.54 -0.34
CA GLU A 52 -5.89 -7.95 0.81
C GLU A 52 -6.49 -9.16 1.54
N ASP A 53 -7.82 -9.24 1.70
CA ASP A 53 -8.47 -10.35 2.40
C ASP A 53 -8.29 -11.69 1.67
N TYR A 54 -8.21 -11.70 0.33
CA TYR A 54 -7.93 -12.92 -0.45
C TYR A 54 -6.60 -13.58 -0.08
N THR A 55 -5.63 -12.83 0.43
CA THR A 55 -4.36 -13.39 0.93
C THR A 55 -4.54 -14.40 2.06
N THR A 56 -5.69 -14.38 2.74
CA THR A 56 -5.99 -15.25 3.89
C THR A 56 -7.11 -16.26 3.64
N CYS A 57 -7.96 -16.02 2.63
CA CYS A 57 -9.17 -16.81 2.40
C CYS A 57 -8.97 -17.95 1.39
N LEU A 58 -7.90 -17.92 0.59
CA LEU A 58 -7.70 -18.86 -0.52
C LEU A 58 -6.42 -19.69 -0.33
N PRO A 59 -6.53 -20.98 0.07
CA PRO A 59 -5.37 -21.81 0.40
C PRO A 59 -4.47 -22.13 -0.80
N TYR A 60 -4.97 -21.95 -2.03
CA TYR A 60 -4.24 -22.23 -3.27
C TYR A 60 -3.62 -20.97 -3.90
N MET A 61 -3.84 -19.80 -3.31
CA MET A 61 -3.35 -18.54 -3.84
C MET A 61 -1.85 -18.39 -3.60
N ASP A 62 -1.12 -17.87 -4.59
CA ASP A 62 0.26 -17.44 -4.42
C ASP A 62 0.30 -16.13 -3.61
N THR A 63 0.13 -16.27 -2.29
CA THR A 63 0.11 -15.17 -1.33
C THR A 63 1.35 -14.26 -1.43
N PRO A 64 2.59 -14.77 -1.57
CA PRO A 64 3.76 -13.92 -1.80
C PRO A 64 3.58 -12.97 -2.99
N THR A 65 3.15 -13.48 -4.15
CA THR A 65 2.96 -12.66 -5.36
C THR A 65 1.87 -11.61 -5.15
N LEU A 66 0.74 -11.99 -4.54
CA LEU A 66 -0.34 -11.04 -4.26
C LEU A 66 0.11 -9.93 -3.29
N ILE A 67 0.91 -10.25 -2.27
CA ILE A 67 1.44 -9.26 -1.31
C ILE A 67 2.36 -8.26 -2.00
N VAL A 68 3.18 -8.69 -2.96
CA VAL A 68 4.03 -7.79 -3.75
C VAL A 68 3.16 -6.85 -4.58
N MET A 69 2.16 -7.39 -5.31
CA MET A 69 1.23 -6.57 -6.11
C MET A 69 0.45 -5.57 -5.26
N LEU A 70 -0.06 -6.01 -4.09
CA LEU A 70 -0.72 -5.14 -3.12
C LEU A 70 0.21 -4.05 -2.60
N SER A 71 1.45 -4.39 -2.26
CA SER A 71 2.45 -3.40 -1.81
C SER A 71 2.65 -2.32 -2.86
N ASP A 72 2.81 -2.68 -4.13
CA ASP A 72 2.96 -1.71 -5.22
C ASP A 72 1.68 -0.85 -5.38
N GLY A 73 0.50 -1.49 -5.35
CA GLY A 73 -0.79 -0.78 -5.42
C GLY A 73 -0.98 0.24 -4.29
N TRP A 74 -0.62 -0.12 -3.06
CA TRP A 74 -0.66 0.79 -1.92
C TRP A 74 0.36 1.93 -2.02
N GLU A 75 1.54 1.71 -2.63
CA GLU A 75 2.51 2.78 -2.88
C GLU A 75 1.98 3.81 -3.88
N ILE A 76 1.41 3.35 -4.98
CA ILE A 76 0.82 4.22 -6.00
C ILE A 76 -0.39 4.97 -5.41
N PHE A 77 -1.25 4.29 -4.65
CA PHE A 77 -2.39 4.92 -3.99
C PHE A 77 -1.98 5.96 -2.94
N ALA A 78 -0.91 5.71 -2.17
CA ALA A 78 -0.37 6.69 -1.23
C ALA A 78 0.18 7.94 -1.95
N LYS A 79 0.87 7.75 -3.08
CA LYS A 79 1.34 8.84 -3.95
C LYS A 79 0.17 9.67 -4.49
N ARG A 80 -0.91 9.02 -4.94
CA ARG A 80 -2.16 9.69 -5.35
C ARG A 80 -2.75 10.52 -4.21
N ALA A 81 -2.90 9.93 -3.03
CA ALA A 81 -3.45 10.62 -1.86
C ALA A 81 -2.64 11.86 -1.48
N GLN A 82 -1.30 11.78 -1.52
CA GLN A 82 -0.42 12.92 -1.27
C GLN A 82 -0.59 14.04 -2.30
N GLN A 83 -0.77 13.69 -3.59
CA GLN A 83 -1.02 14.68 -4.64
C GLN A 83 -2.39 15.36 -4.48
N VAL A 84 -3.43 14.61 -4.11
CA VAL A 84 -4.77 15.16 -3.80
C VAL A 84 -4.68 16.13 -2.62
N MET A 85 -4.00 15.75 -1.55
CA MET A 85 -3.78 16.64 -0.40
C MET A 85 -2.99 17.90 -0.78
N SER A 86 -1.95 17.77 -1.60
CA SER A 86 -1.16 18.92 -2.06
C SER A 86 -2.00 19.91 -2.89
N LYS A 87 -2.90 19.40 -3.72
CA LYS A 87 -3.88 20.23 -4.44
C LYS A 87 -4.88 20.89 -3.50
N ALA A 88 -5.35 20.18 -2.48
CA ALA A 88 -6.25 20.72 -1.44
C ALA A 88 -5.57 21.89 -0.69
N ILE A 89 -4.36 21.68 -0.16
CA ILE A 89 -3.58 22.72 0.53
C ILE A 89 -3.37 23.94 -0.38
N SER A 90 -3.04 23.72 -1.65
CA SER A 90 -2.84 24.82 -2.60
C SER A 90 -4.12 25.61 -2.86
N ALA A 91 -5.28 24.94 -2.90
CA ALA A 91 -6.58 25.61 -3.03
C ALA A 91 -6.92 26.42 -1.77
N ILE A 92 -6.64 25.88 -0.59
CA ILE A 92 -6.83 26.58 0.70
C ILE A 92 -5.97 27.84 0.76
N ALA A 93 -4.69 27.73 0.40
CA ALA A 93 -3.77 28.87 0.38
C ALA A 93 -4.27 30.00 -0.54
N LYS A 94 -4.90 29.66 -1.67
CA LYS A 94 -5.55 30.64 -2.56
C LYS A 94 -6.76 31.29 -1.90
N ILE A 95 -7.64 30.52 -1.28
CA ILE A 95 -8.81 31.05 -0.55
C ILE A 95 -8.36 32.02 0.55
N VAL A 96 -7.33 31.66 1.31
CA VAL A 96 -6.75 32.52 2.36
C VAL A 96 -6.15 33.80 1.77
N ALA A 97 -5.43 33.69 0.65
CA ALA A 97 -4.85 34.85 -0.04
C ALA A 97 -5.92 35.78 -0.65
N ASP A 98 -7.04 35.22 -1.12
CA ASP A 98 -8.17 35.98 -1.69
C ASP A 98 -8.95 36.77 -0.63
N GLY A 99 -8.80 36.42 0.66
CA GLY A 99 -9.34 37.17 1.80
C GLY A 99 -10.84 37.48 1.67
N ASN A 100 -11.19 38.77 1.69
CA ASN A 100 -12.58 39.25 1.61
C ASN A 100 -13.31 38.96 0.28
N LYS A 101 -12.61 38.38 -0.72
CA LYS A 101 -13.21 37.96 -2.00
C LYS A 101 -13.63 36.49 -2.01
N ALA A 102 -13.23 35.71 -1.00
CA ALA A 102 -13.68 34.34 -0.87
C ALA A 102 -15.18 34.30 -0.51
N ALA A 103 -15.90 33.31 -1.06
CA ALA A 103 -17.29 33.09 -0.69
C ALA A 103 -17.43 32.82 0.81
N GLU A 104 -18.54 33.25 1.41
CA GLU A 104 -18.82 33.01 2.82
C GLU A 104 -18.78 31.49 3.13
N GLY A 105 -18.10 31.12 4.22
CA GLY A 105 -17.90 29.71 4.60
C GLY A 105 -16.90 28.92 3.75
N ALA A 106 -16.25 29.55 2.74
CA ALA A 106 -15.26 28.87 1.91
C ALA A 106 -14.07 28.34 2.73
N GLN A 107 -13.58 29.12 3.70
CA GLN A 107 -12.46 28.73 4.55
C GLN A 107 -12.80 27.55 5.49
N GLU A 108 -13.99 27.53 6.07
CA GLU A 108 -14.44 26.44 6.95
C GLU A 108 -14.56 25.12 6.19
N LYS A 109 -15.20 25.14 5.01
CA LYS A 109 -15.27 23.97 4.12
C LYS A 109 -13.89 23.49 3.66
N ALA A 110 -12.97 24.42 3.42
CA ALA A 110 -11.60 24.12 3.06
C ALA A 110 -10.85 23.37 4.16
N GLU A 111 -10.94 23.85 5.41
CA GLU A 111 -10.32 23.20 6.57
C GLU A 111 -10.96 21.84 6.89
N GLU A 112 -12.28 21.70 6.73
CA GLU A 112 -12.94 20.41 6.88
C GLU A 112 -12.44 19.40 5.84
N TYR A 113 -12.36 19.81 4.58
CA TYR A 113 -11.84 18.98 3.49
C TYR A 113 -10.38 18.58 3.70
N LYS A 114 -9.54 19.51 4.20
CA LYS A 114 -8.16 19.22 4.59
C LYS A 114 -8.11 18.12 5.65
N LYS A 115 -8.91 18.23 6.71
CA LYS A 115 -8.96 17.25 7.80
C LYS A 115 -9.41 15.87 7.33
N GLN A 116 -10.36 15.83 6.39
CA GLN A 116 -10.78 14.58 5.73
C GLN A 116 -9.63 13.96 4.92
N CYS A 117 -8.90 14.76 4.15
CA CYS A 117 -7.73 14.32 3.39
C CYS A 117 -6.60 13.81 4.30
N GLU A 118 -6.32 14.48 5.42
CA GLU A 118 -5.33 14.04 6.42
C GLU A 118 -5.72 12.69 7.05
N GLY A 119 -7.00 12.51 7.40
CA GLY A 119 -7.51 11.24 7.91
C GLY A 119 -7.41 10.11 6.86
N ALA A 120 -7.71 10.40 5.60
CA ALA A 120 -7.58 9.44 4.49
C ALA A 120 -6.11 9.06 4.23
N MET A 121 -5.20 10.04 4.21
CA MET A 121 -3.76 9.80 4.10
C MET A 121 -3.26 8.94 5.26
N THR A 122 -3.59 9.29 6.51
CA THR A 122 -3.15 8.54 7.69
C THR A 122 -3.54 7.06 7.58
N ARG A 123 -4.80 6.77 7.23
CA ARG A 123 -5.27 5.38 7.02
C ARG A 123 -4.50 4.67 5.90
N THR A 124 -4.24 5.37 4.80
CA THR A 124 -3.48 4.84 3.66
C THR A 124 -2.04 4.49 4.05
N TYR A 125 -1.35 5.36 4.78
CA TYR A 125 0.03 5.10 5.21
C TYR A 125 0.14 3.97 6.23
N VAL A 126 -0.85 3.80 7.12
CA VAL A 126 -0.89 2.63 8.02
C VAL A 126 -0.97 1.33 7.20
N LYS A 127 -1.81 1.29 6.17
CA LYS A 127 -1.94 0.13 5.29
C LYS A 127 -0.68 -0.12 4.45
N LEU A 128 -0.11 0.93 3.89
CA LEU A 128 1.17 0.84 3.18
C LEU A 128 2.29 0.30 4.09
N TYR A 129 2.39 0.78 5.33
CA TYR A 129 3.38 0.28 6.28
C TYR A 129 3.20 -1.22 6.56
N LYS A 130 1.96 -1.67 6.79
CA LYS A 130 1.63 -3.10 6.93
C LYS A 130 2.13 -3.90 5.72
N MET A 131 1.82 -3.44 4.50
CA MET A 131 2.20 -4.16 3.27
C MET A 131 3.71 -4.20 3.05
N ARG A 132 4.44 -3.12 3.34
CA ARG A 132 5.91 -3.10 3.27
C ARG A 132 6.56 -4.10 4.23
N VAL A 133 6.02 -4.22 5.44
CA VAL A 133 6.49 -5.22 6.41
C VAL A 133 6.23 -6.63 5.89
N LEU A 134 5.02 -6.91 5.40
CA LEU A 134 4.66 -8.22 4.85
C LEU A 134 5.53 -8.60 3.64
N ARG A 135 5.72 -7.66 2.69
CA ARG A 135 6.59 -7.85 1.53
C ARG A 135 8.01 -8.22 1.96
N LYS A 136 8.60 -7.46 2.89
CA LYS A 136 9.94 -7.73 3.41
C LYS A 136 10.04 -9.11 4.06
N MET A 137 9.05 -9.50 4.87
CA MET A 137 9.02 -10.82 5.50
C MET A 137 9.01 -11.96 4.48
N TRP A 138 8.25 -11.82 3.39
CA TRP A 138 8.19 -12.82 2.33
C TRP A 138 9.44 -12.85 1.46
N GLU A 139 9.98 -11.68 1.08
CA GLU A 139 11.26 -11.59 0.36
C GLU A 139 12.39 -12.23 1.18
N GLN A 140 12.42 -12.03 2.50
CA GLN A 140 13.37 -12.68 3.40
C GLN A 140 13.15 -14.20 3.50
N LYS A 141 11.89 -14.67 3.56
CA LYS A 141 11.57 -16.10 3.63
C LYS A 141 11.90 -16.85 2.33
N VAL A 142 11.73 -16.20 1.18
CA VAL A 142 12.08 -16.74 -0.14
C VAL A 142 13.60 -16.71 -0.36
N ASN A 143 14.30 -15.67 0.10
CA ASN A 143 15.75 -15.54 -0.05
C ASN A 143 16.57 -16.21 1.08
N GLY A 144 15.91 -16.64 2.16
CA GLY A 144 16.51 -17.09 3.42
C GLY A 144 16.71 -18.61 3.58
N GLY A 145 16.84 -19.35 2.48
CA GLY A 145 17.44 -20.71 2.48
C GLY A 145 18.96 -20.70 2.32
N LYS A 146 19.59 -19.52 2.17
CA LYS A 146 21.04 -19.34 2.28
C LYS A 146 21.33 -18.52 3.53
N GLY A 147 21.41 -19.21 4.65
CA GLY A 147 22.14 -18.68 5.79
C GLY A 147 23.58 -18.44 5.37
N GLU A 148 24.05 -17.22 5.51
CA GLU A 148 25.46 -16.98 5.82
C GLU A 148 25.72 -17.52 7.23
N ASP A 149 25.73 -18.84 7.39
CA ASP A 149 26.49 -19.47 8.48
C ASP A 149 27.95 -19.51 8.02
N GLY A 150 28.57 -18.34 8.07
CA GLY A 150 30.02 -18.21 8.04
C GLY A 150 30.57 -18.82 9.33
N GLY A 151 30.92 -20.11 9.25
CA GLY A 151 31.58 -20.83 10.32
C GLY A 151 32.74 -20.03 10.90
N LYS A 152 32.67 -19.78 12.20
CA LYS A 152 33.86 -19.60 13.04
C LYS A 152 34.08 -20.90 13.78
N GLU A 153 34.72 -21.85 13.11
CA GLU A 153 35.62 -22.78 13.81
C GLU A 153 36.76 -21.94 14.37
N GLY A 154 36.68 -21.64 15.65
CA GLY A 154 37.80 -21.17 16.44
C GLY A 154 38.22 -22.30 17.37
N GLU A 155 39.24 -23.05 16.97
CA GLU A 155 40.11 -23.76 17.90
C GLU A 155 40.49 -22.84 19.06
N GLU A 156 40.24 -23.27 20.30
CA GLU A 156 41.17 -22.98 21.38
C GLU A 156 41.27 -24.17 22.32
N LYS A 157 42.52 -24.43 22.69
CA LYS A 157 43.07 -25.72 23.10
C LYS A 157 42.89 -25.99 24.59
N ASP A 158 42.98 -27.28 24.90
CA ASP A 158 43.42 -27.91 26.15
C ASP A 158 44.00 -26.98 27.24
N ALA A 159 43.43 -27.07 28.44
CA ALA A 159 44.21 -27.14 29.68
C ALA A 159 43.46 -27.99 30.73
N ALA A 160 44.12 -29.07 31.11
CA ALA A 160 43.73 -30.08 32.08
C ALA A 160 43.40 -29.55 33.49
N VAL A 161 42.61 -30.32 34.25
CA VAL A 161 42.98 -30.79 35.61
C VAL A 161 42.29 -32.13 35.87
N GLU A 162 43.08 -33.21 35.88
CA GLU A 162 42.82 -34.43 36.65
C GLU A 162 42.80 -34.09 38.14
N ALA A 163 41.80 -34.59 38.87
CA ALA A 163 41.87 -34.73 40.31
C ALA A 163 41.36 -36.13 40.68
N ALA A 164 42.28 -37.11 40.62
CA ALA A 164 42.26 -38.36 41.38
C ALA A 164 43.72 -38.77 41.66
#